data_AF-A0A944GI47-F1
#
_entry.id   AF-A0A944GI47-F1
#
_cell.length_a   1.000
_cell.length_b   1.000
_cell.length_c   1.000
_cell.angle_alpha   90.00
_cell.angle_beta   90.00
_cell.angle_gamma   90.00
#
_symmetry.space_group_name_H-M   'P 1'
#
loop_
_entity.id
_entity.type
_entity.pdbx_description
1 polymer ?
#
loop_
_entity_poly.entity_id
_entity_poly.type
_entity_poly.pdbx_seq_one_letter_code
_entity_poly.pdbx_strand_id
1 'polypeptide(L)'
;NCADCGKGLSRRKYGSASAKVIYVCGTYATYGVYQCSQHKIFEEDCYETVLSDIQRYARLAKDHRDDFIALILGYYQHSPENRVGTSAEELKRLSKRLAEINKAFDALYEDHLLEKISDDNYERLSAKYQREQKDIKNQLALSQAADIEISDKRTDAEKCADMFAEYADITELNAAIINALINRIDVFEPEVVDGVVKQTIRIHYRFADVIEPLNYDAVRCYKSENVRQASQQRAARQKKERVAAVEKEVTDNPIETQSA
;
A
#
# COMPACT_ATOMS: atom_id res chain seq x y z
N ASN A 1 1.70 -8.92 8.29
CA ASN A 1 2.34 -8.05 9.30
C ASN A 1 1.30 -7.23 10.00
N CYS A 2 1.70 -6.63 11.12
CA CYS A 2 0.89 -5.68 11.85
C CYS A 2 0.87 -4.38 11.05
N ALA A 3 -0.31 -3.84 10.75
CA ALA A 3 -0.42 -2.59 9.99
C ALA A 3 0.26 -1.41 10.70
N ASP A 4 0.14 -1.34 12.03
CA ASP A 4 0.64 -0.19 12.79
C ASP A 4 2.15 -0.25 13.07
N CYS A 5 2.67 -1.41 13.46
CA CYS A 5 4.07 -1.53 13.89
C CYS A 5 4.98 -2.24 12.88
N GLY A 6 4.44 -2.68 11.74
CA GLY A 6 5.17 -3.32 10.65
C GLY A 6 5.76 -4.71 10.93
N LYS A 7 5.80 -5.17 12.20
CA LYS A 7 6.38 -6.46 12.57
C LYS A 7 5.48 -7.64 12.21
N GLY A 8 6.09 -8.81 12.04
CA GLY A 8 5.38 -10.06 11.76
C GLY A 8 4.40 -10.47 12.87
N LEU A 9 3.29 -11.10 12.49
CA LEU A 9 2.36 -11.70 13.45
C LEU A 9 2.86 -13.10 13.81
N SER A 10 2.71 -13.47 15.07
CA SER A 10 3.01 -14.82 15.56
C SER A 10 1.75 -15.68 15.54
N ARG A 11 1.87 -16.89 14.99
CA ARG A 11 0.82 -17.92 15.04
C ARG A 11 0.70 -18.47 16.47
N ARG A 12 -0.49 -18.41 17.07
CA ARG A 12 -0.77 -18.88 18.44
C ARG A 12 -2.14 -19.55 18.52
N LYS A 13 -2.34 -20.46 19.46
CA LYS A 13 -3.67 -20.99 19.78
C LYS A 13 -4.53 -19.90 20.44
N TYR A 14 -5.80 -19.83 20.09
CA TYR A 14 -6.76 -18.93 20.70
C TYR A 14 -7.14 -19.45 22.09
N GLY A 15 -6.36 -19.07 23.11
CA GLY A 15 -6.51 -19.64 24.45
C GLY A 15 -6.03 -21.08 24.54
N SER A 16 -5.93 -21.59 25.77
CA SER A 16 -5.42 -22.95 26.03
C SER A 16 -6.39 -24.06 25.62
N ALA A 17 -7.70 -23.80 25.73
CA ALA A 17 -8.75 -24.80 25.53
C ALA A 17 -9.39 -24.78 24.13
N SER A 18 -9.09 -23.79 23.29
CA SER A 18 -9.70 -23.71 21.95
C SER A 18 -8.78 -24.31 20.88
N ALA A 19 -9.39 -25.04 19.95
CA ALA A 19 -8.72 -25.61 18.79
C ALA A 19 -8.37 -24.54 17.73
N LYS A 20 -8.93 -23.33 17.83
CA LYS A 20 -8.73 -22.26 16.85
C LYS A 20 -7.36 -21.63 16.96
N VAL A 21 -6.83 -21.21 15.82
CA VAL A 21 -5.54 -20.53 15.70
C VAL A 21 -5.75 -19.08 15.30
N ILE A 22 -4.92 -18.22 15.86
CA ILE A 22 -4.86 -16.79 15.57
C ILE A 22 -3.44 -16.39 15.18
N TYR A 23 -3.35 -15.39 14.32
CA TYR A 23 -2.15 -14.58 14.15
C TYR A 23 -2.28 -13.35 15.06
N VAL A 24 -1.27 -13.07 15.88
CA VAL A 24 -1.26 -11.94 16.82
C VAL A 24 0.01 -11.12 16.65
N CYS A 25 -0.09 -9.80 16.70
CA CYS A 25 1.08 -8.92 16.69
C CYS A 25 2.03 -9.25 17.85
N GLY A 26 3.27 -9.62 17.52
CA GLY A 26 4.30 -9.95 18.51
C GLY A 26 4.66 -8.77 19.41
N THR A 27 4.62 -7.54 18.88
CA THR A 27 4.92 -6.32 19.66
C THR A 27 3.90 -6.11 20.76
N TYR A 28 2.60 -6.21 20.44
CA TYR A 28 1.54 -6.17 21.42
C TYR A 28 1.67 -7.32 22.44
N ALA A 29 1.96 -8.53 21.96
CA ALA A 29 2.07 -9.70 22.84
C ALA A 29 3.22 -9.61 23.85
N THR A 30 4.29 -8.89 23.54
CA THR A 30 5.48 -8.75 24.39
C THR A 30 5.44 -7.48 25.24
N TYR A 31 5.05 -6.35 24.64
CA TYR A 31 5.17 -5.01 25.26
C TYR A 31 3.81 -4.37 25.59
N GLY A 32 2.70 -5.00 25.21
CA GLY A 32 1.35 -4.53 25.52
C GLY A 32 0.89 -3.33 24.68
N VAL A 33 -0.23 -2.74 25.12
CA VAL A 33 -0.97 -1.67 24.42
C VAL A 33 -0.12 -0.42 24.17
N TYR A 34 0.89 -0.16 25.01
CA TYR A 34 1.73 1.02 24.90
C TYR A 34 2.54 1.07 23.60
N GLN A 35 2.86 -0.08 23.00
CA GLN A 35 3.68 -0.16 21.79
C GLN A 35 2.90 -0.53 20.53
N CYS A 36 1.71 -1.13 20.67
CA CYS A 36 0.85 -1.51 19.56
C CYS A 36 -0.53 -1.93 20.11
N SER A 37 -1.59 -1.82 19.31
CA SER A 37 -2.91 -2.37 19.69
C SER A 37 -3.00 -3.88 19.42
N GLN A 38 -4.12 -4.50 19.82
CA GLN A 38 -4.32 -5.94 19.72
C GLN A 38 -4.68 -6.38 18.28
N HIS A 39 -3.77 -6.13 17.34
CA HIS A 39 -3.82 -6.66 15.99
C HIS A 39 -3.82 -8.18 16.04
N LYS A 40 -4.97 -8.77 15.73
CA LYS A 40 -5.16 -10.21 15.68
C LYS A 40 -6.15 -10.56 14.58
N ILE A 41 -5.93 -11.69 13.93
CA ILE A 41 -6.85 -12.26 12.94
C ILE A 41 -6.88 -13.78 13.13
N PHE A 42 -8.04 -14.42 12.92
CA PHE A 42 -8.11 -15.87 12.92
C PHE A 42 -7.48 -16.45 11.65
N GLU A 43 -6.82 -17.59 11.78
CA GLU A 43 -6.19 -18.26 10.63
C GLU A 43 -7.22 -18.62 9.57
N GLU A 44 -8.38 -19.14 9.99
CA GLU A 44 -9.53 -19.46 9.12
C GLU A 44 -10.02 -18.21 8.37
N ASP A 45 -10.30 -17.11 9.09
CA ASP A 45 -10.80 -15.87 8.49
C ASP A 45 -9.76 -15.27 7.51
N CYS A 46 -8.48 -15.30 7.87
CA CYS A 46 -7.40 -14.83 6.99
C CYS A 46 -7.32 -15.69 5.72
N TYR A 47 -7.40 -17.01 5.86
CA TYR A 47 -7.33 -17.95 4.75
C TYR A 47 -8.51 -17.76 3.79
N GLU A 48 -9.74 -17.74 4.30
CA GLU A 48 -10.96 -17.58 3.49
C GLU A 48 -10.97 -16.25 2.75
N THR A 49 -10.57 -15.16 3.43
CA THR A 49 -10.55 -13.82 2.83
C THR A 49 -9.53 -13.73 1.71
N VAL A 50 -8.31 -14.25 1.93
CA VAL A 50 -7.24 -14.24 0.91
C VAL A 50 -7.63 -15.12 -0.28
N LEU A 51 -8.22 -16.29 -0.04
CA LEU A 51 -8.67 -17.19 -1.10
C LEU A 51 -9.76 -16.53 -1.95
N SER A 52 -10.77 -15.95 -1.31
CA SER A 52 -11.86 -15.27 -2.00
C SER A 52 -11.37 -14.10 -2.86
N ASP A 53 -10.37 -13.35 -2.38
CA ASP A 53 -9.85 -12.21 -3.13
C ASP A 53 -9.00 -12.65 -4.33
N ILE A 54 -8.14 -13.66 -4.17
CA ILE A 54 -7.42 -14.24 -5.30
C ILE A 54 -8.41 -14.77 -6.33
N GLN A 55 -9.43 -15.53 -5.92
CA GLN A 55 -10.44 -16.04 -6.86
C GLN A 55 -11.21 -14.93 -7.56
N ARG A 56 -11.48 -13.80 -6.88
CA ARG A 56 -12.15 -12.64 -7.47
C ARG A 56 -11.29 -12.02 -8.56
N TYR A 57 -10.03 -11.69 -8.24
CA TYR A 57 -9.11 -11.11 -9.21
C TYR A 57 -8.73 -12.06 -10.33
N ALA A 58 -8.60 -13.36 -10.03
CA ALA A 58 -8.31 -14.37 -11.04
C ALA A 58 -9.46 -14.54 -12.04
N ARG A 59 -10.72 -14.50 -11.58
CA ARG A 59 -11.89 -14.45 -12.47
C ARG A 59 -11.94 -13.15 -13.27
N LEU A 60 -11.67 -12.00 -12.63
CA LEU A 60 -11.64 -10.72 -13.33
C LEU A 60 -10.55 -10.69 -14.42
N ALA A 61 -9.37 -11.22 -14.13
CA ALA A 61 -8.27 -11.32 -15.09
C ALA A 61 -8.56 -12.29 -16.25
N LYS A 62 -9.32 -13.37 -16.00
CA LYS A 62 -9.71 -14.36 -17.02
C LYS A 62 -10.87 -13.88 -17.90
N ASP A 63 -11.92 -13.34 -17.30
CA ASP A 63 -13.17 -13.01 -18.00
C ASP A 63 -13.18 -11.57 -18.53
N HIS A 64 -12.53 -10.64 -17.81
CA HIS A 64 -12.54 -9.19 -18.08
C HIS A 64 -11.13 -8.60 -17.95
N ARG A 65 -10.19 -9.15 -18.75
CA ARG A 65 -8.76 -8.80 -18.67
C ARG A 65 -8.48 -7.29 -18.72
N ASP A 66 -9.10 -6.58 -19.65
CA ASP A 66 -8.87 -5.14 -19.84
C ASP A 66 -9.33 -4.33 -18.62
N ASP A 67 -10.43 -4.73 -17.98
CA ASP A 67 -10.92 -4.10 -16.76
C ASP A 67 -9.98 -4.36 -15.59
N PHE A 68 -9.39 -5.55 -15.48
CA PHE A 68 -8.38 -5.87 -14.47
C PHE A 68 -7.10 -5.02 -14.65
N ILE A 69 -6.62 -4.88 -15.89
CA ILE A 69 -5.46 -4.04 -16.22
C ILE A 69 -5.76 -2.58 -15.88
N ALA A 70 -6.95 -2.08 -16.26
CA ALA A 70 -7.38 -0.71 -15.95
C ALA A 70 -7.45 -0.47 -14.43
N LEU A 71 -7.91 -1.46 -13.66
CA LEU A 71 -7.98 -1.40 -12.22
C LEU A 71 -6.58 -1.27 -11.58
N ILE A 72 -5.61 -2.10 -12.01
CA ILE A 72 -4.21 -2.00 -11.55
C ILE A 72 -3.61 -0.64 -11.94
N LEU A 73 -3.81 -0.19 -13.17
CA LEU A 73 -3.28 1.09 -13.65
C LEU A 73 -3.90 2.29 -12.93
N GLY A 74 -5.20 2.24 -12.64
CA GLY A 74 -5.88 3.25 -11.83
C GLY A 74 -5.26 3.34 -10.44
N TYR A 75 -4.92 2.19 -9.82
CA TYR A 75 -4.22 2.20 -8.55
C TYR A 75 -2.83 2.86 -8.65
N TYR A 76 -2.06 2.55 -9.69
CA TYR A 76 -0.76 3.21 -9.89
C TYR A 76 -0.90 4.72 -10.05
N GLN A 77 -1.92 5.22 -10.76
CA GLN A 77 -2.15 6.65 -10.97
C GLN A 77 -2.60 7.39 -9.70
N HIS A 78 -3.30 6.72 -8.80
CA HIS A 78 -3.76 7.30 -7.54
C HIS A 78 -2.73 7.21 -6.39
N SER A 79 -1.62 6.47 -6.59
CA SER A 79 -0.48 6.51 -5.67
C SER A 79 0.10 7.93 -5.62
N PRO A 80 0.40 8.48 -4.43
CA PRO A 80 0.89 9.86 -4.28
C PRO A 80 2.18 10.16 -5.06
N GLU A 81 2.91 9.13 -5.50
CA GLU A 81 4.15 9.23 -6.27
C GLU A 81 3.94 9.49 -7.77
N ASN A 82 2.73 9.26 -8.34
CA ASN A 82 2.52 9.18 -9.80
C ASN A 82 1.69 10.30 -10.44
N ARG A 83 1.68 11.49 -9.83
CA ARG A 83 0.93 12.65 -10.37
C ARG A 83 1.55 13.31 -11.61
N VAL A 84 2.30 12.57 -12.42
CA VAL A 84 2.89 13.07 -13.68
C VAL A 84 2.39 12.21 -14.82
N GLY A 85 1.13 12.38 -15.18
CA GLY A 85 0.65 11.96 -16.50
C GLY A 85 1.00 13.05 -17.50
N THR A 86 1.89 12.77 -18.44
CA THR A 86 2.25 13.66 -19.54
C THR A 86 1.40 13.38 -20.78
N SER A 87 0.93 14.44 -21.44
CA SER A 87 0.23 14.29 -22.73
C SER A 87 1.26 14.14 -23.85
N ALA A 88 1.06 13.17 -24.76
CA ALA A 88 1.88 13.01 -25.96
C ALA A 88 1.96 14.31 -26.80
N GLU A 89 0.96 15.19 -26.68
CA GLU A 89 0.93 16.51 -27.31
C GLU A 89 1.95 17.48 -26.70
N GLU A 90 2.20 17.38 -25.40
CA GLU A 90 3.16 18.21 -24.67
C GLU A 90 4.60 17.86 -25.07
N LEU A 91 4.93 16.57 -25.15
CA LEU A 91 6.20 16.09 -25.69
C LEU A 91 6.45 16.58 -27.12
N LYS A 92 5.42 16.52 -27.97
CA LYS A 92 5.50 17.01 -29.35
C LYS A 92 5.71 18.52 -29.40
N ARG A 93 5.04 19.27 -28.52
CA ARG A 93 5.18 20.73 -28.40
C ARG A 93 6.58 21.13 -27.94
N LEU A 94 7.09 20.50 -26.89
CA LEU A 94 8.44 20.76 -26.36
C LEU A 94 9.52 20.40 -27.38
N SER A 95 9.38 19.26 -28.07
CA SER A 95 10.29 18.84 -29.13
C SER A 95 10.30 19.81 -30.32
N LYS A 96 9.12 20.30 -30.73
CA LYS A 96 9.01 21.32 -31.79
C LYS A 96 9.68 22.63 -31.37
N ARG A 97 9.45 23.08 -30.13
CA ARG A 97 10.06 24.30 -29.60
C ARG A 97 11.59 24.20 -29.55
N LEU A 98 12.12 23.05 -29.15
CA LEU A 98 13.57 22.80 -29.16
C LEU A 98 14.14 22.93 -30.58
N ALA A 99 13.47 22.36 -31.58
CA ALA A 99 13.89 22.45 -32.97
C ALA A 99 13.86 23.90 -33.51
N GLU A 100 12.85 24.68 -33.12
CA GLU A 100 12.77 26.11 -33.46
C GLU A 100 13.93 26.91 -32.87
N ILE A 101 14.28 26.66 -31.59
CA ILE A 101 15.38 27.34 -30.92
C ILE A 101 16.72 26.94 -31.53
N ASN A 102 16.93 25.67 -31.87
CA ASN A 102 18.15 25.22 -32.53
C ASN A 102 18.36 25.97 -33.86
N LYS A 103 17.32 26.07 -34.69
CA LYS A 103 17.39 26.85 -35.94
C LYS A 103 17.70 28.32 -35.71
N ALA A 104 17.10 28.93 -34.68
CA ALA A 104 17.37 30.32 -34.33
C ALA A 104 18.81 30.52 -33.83
N PHE A 105 19.37 29.53 -33.13
CA PHE A 105 20.76 29.53 -32.66
C PHE A 105 21.75 29.35 -33.82
N ASP A 106 21.47 28.45 -34.75
CA ASP A 106 22.29 28.24 -35.95
C ASP A 106 22.34 29.52 -36.81
N ALA A 107 21.18 30.15 -37.04
CA ALA A 107 21.11 31.43 -37.76
C ALA A 107 21.85 32.57 -37.02
N LEU A 108 21.76 32.63 -35.68
CA LEU A 108 22.51 33.60 -34.87
C LEU A 108 24.03 33.40 -35.04
N TYR A 109 24.49 32.15 -35.14
CA TYR A 109 25.90 31.83 -35.36
C TYR A 109 26.36 32.25 -36.76
N GLU A 110 25.55 31.98 -37.79
CA GLU A 110 25.82 32.43 -39.16
C GLU A 110 25.90 33.96 -39.28
N ASP A 111 24.98 34.69 -38.64
CA ASP A 111 24.98 36.15 -38.67
C ASP A 111 26.16 36.77 -37.89
N HIS A 112 26.68 36.07 -36.87
CA HIS A 112 27.90 36.45 -36.15
C HIS A 112 29.15 36.26 -37.02
N LEU A 113 29.26 35.14 -37.73
CA LEU A 113 30.35 34.88 -38.69
C LEU A 113 30.38 35.90 -39.84
N LEU A 114 29.22 36.44 -40.21
CA LEU A 114 29.07 37.48 -41.23
C LEU A 114 29.24 38.91 -40.66
N GLU A 115 29.65 39.05 -39.40
CA GLU A 115 29.85 40.32 -38.68
C GLU A 115 28.61 41.24 -38.66
N LYS A 116 27.41 40.70 -38.87
CA LYS A 116 26.17 41.50 -38.90
C LYS A 116 25.69 41.91 -37.50
N ILE A 117 26.23 41.28 -36.46
CA ILE A 117 25.88 41.47 -35.05
C ILE A 117 27.15 41.62 -34.21
N SER A 118 27.10 42.50 -33.21
CA SER A 118 28.22 42.71 -32.29
C SER A 118 28.41 41.54 -31.32
N ASP A 119 29.65 41.34 -30.87
CA ASP A 119 30.00 40.27 -29.91
C ASP A 119 29.14 40.32 -28.64
N ASP A 120 28.92 41.52 -28.07
CA ASP A 120 28.09 41.71 -26.87
C ASP A 120 26.63 41.24 -27.07
N ASN A 121 26.07 41.45 -28.28
CA ASN A 121 24.73 41.00 -28.60
C ASN A 121 24.69 39.48 -28.85
N TYR A 122 25.72 38.93 -29.48
CA TYR A 122 25.87 37.50 -29.68
C TYR A 122 25.98 36.76 -28.34
N GLU A 123 26.83 37.21 -27.41
CA GLU A 123 26.96 36.61 -26.07
C GLU A 123 25.63 36.64 -25.31
N ARG A 124 24.94 37.79 -25.31
CA ARG A 124 23.65 37.93 -24.62
C ARG A 124 22.57 37.00 -25.19
N LEU A 125 22.46 36.90 -26.52
CA LEU A 125 21.44 36.08 -27.19
C LEU A 125 21.77 34.59 -27.13
N SER A 126 23.02 34.21 -27.33
CA SER A 126 23.48 32.82 -27.24
C SER A 126 23.27 32.26 -25.82
N ALA A 127 23.60 33.04 -24.78
CA ALA A 127 23.35 32.65 -23.40
C ALA A 127 21.85 32.51 -23.05
N LYS A 128 20.97 33.24 -23.75
CA LYS A 128 19.52 33.09 -23.60
C LYS A 128 19.03 31.80 -24.24
N TYR A 129 19.41 31.54 -25.50
CA TYR A 129 19.00 30.33 -26.21
C TYR A 129 19.56 29.06 -25.59
N GLN A 130 20.80 29.07 -25.11
CA GLN A 130 21.39 27.94 -24.40
C GLN A 130 20.67 27.62 -23.10
N ARG A 131 20.24 28.64 -22.34
CA ARG A 131 19.39 28.44 -21.15
C ARG A 131 18.05 27.82 -21.52
N GLU A 132 17.36 28.37 -22.52
CA GLU A 132 16.05 27.86 -22.95
C GLU A 132 16.17 26.42 -23.51
N GLN A 133 17.22 26.10 -24.27
CA GLN A 133 17.52 24.73 -24.70
C GLN A 133 17.72 23.78 -23.51
N LYS A 134 18.48 24.21 -22.49
CA LYS A 134 18.74 23.41 -21.30
C LYS A 134 17.44 23.12 -20.54
N ASP A 135 16.61 24.13 -20.35
CA ASP A 135 15.33 23.99 -19.64
C ASP A 135 14.36 23.08 -20.40
N ILE A 136 14.24 23.23 -21.73
CA ILE A 136 13.39 22.37 -22.55
C ILE A 136 13.91 20.92 -22.59
N LYS A 137 15.24 20.73 -22.68
CA LYS A 137 15.84 19.38 -22.63
C LYS A 137 15.59 18.70 -21.29
N ASN A 138 15.67 19.44 -20.18
CA ASN A 138 15.35 18.90 -18.86
C ASN A 138 13.87 18.51 -18.75
N GLN A 139 12.96 19.36 -19.24
CA GLN A 139 11.53 19.04 -19.26
C GLN A 139 11.20 17.83 -20.14
N LEU A 140 11.84 17.71 -21.30
CA LEU A 140 11.71 16.54 -22.17
C LEU A 140 12.22 15.27 -21.48
N ALA A 141 13.38 15.32 -20.83
CA ALA A 141 13.94 14.18 -20.11
C ALA A 141 13.02 13.71 -18.97
N LEU A 142 12.49 14.66 -18.19
CA LEU A 142 11.53 14.35 -17.11
C LEU A 142 10.23 13.73 -17.66
N SER A 143 9.71 14.29 -18.75
CA SER A 143 8.48 13.80 -19.38
C SER A 143 8.66 12.42 -20.00
N GLN A 144 9.79 12.18 -20.67
CA GLN A 144 10.12 10.86 -21.23
C GLN A 144 10.34 9.80 -20.15
N ALA A 145 10.95 10.18 -19.02
CA ALA A 145 11.10 9.28 -17.89
C ALA A 145 9.73 8.86 -17.32
N ALA A 146 8.79 9.81 -17.20
CA ALA A 146 7.42 9.51 -16.76
C ALA A 146 6.69 8.56 -17.74
N ASP A 147 6.83 8.77 -19.05
CA ASP A 147 6.22 7.89 -20.07
C ASP A 147 6.78 6.46 -20.02
N ILE A 148 8.11 6.31 -19.85
CA ILE A 148 8.75 5.00 -19.66
C ILE A 148 8.19 4.33 -18.41
N GLU A 149 8.07 5.08 -17.31
CA GLU A 149 7.53 4.56 -16.05
C GLU A 149 6.07 4.09 -16.18
N ILE A 150 5.24 4.82 -16.92
CA ILE A 150 3.86 4.42 -17.22
C ILE A 150 3.82 3.18 -18.12
N SER A 151 4.70 3.11 -19.13
CA SER A 151 4.81 1.94 -20.02
C SER A 151 5.25 0.69 -19.27
N ASP A 152 6.21 0.82 -18.36
CA ASP A 152 6.68 -0.27 -17.50
C ASP A 152 5.55 -0.76 -16.58
N LYS A 153 4.82 0.16 -15.94
CA LYS A 153 3.64 -0.17 -15.12
C LYS A 153 2.54 -0.88 -15.89
N ARG A 154 2.31 -0.49 -17.14
CA ARG A 154 1.36 -1.19 -18.02
C ARG A 154 1.81 -2.60 -18.33
N THR A 155 3.08 -2.76 -18.67
CA THR A 155 3.68 -4.07 -18.95
C THR A 155 3.59 -4.98 -17.72
N ASP A 156 3.81 -4.42 -16.53
CA ASP A 156 3.69 -5.17 -15.27
C ASP A 156 2.23 -5.50 -14.92
N ALA A 157 1.28 -4.61 -15.20
CA ALA A 157 -0.14 -4.90 -15.07
C ALA A 157 -0.59 -6.03 -16.01
N GLU A 158 -0.09 -6.07 -17.24
CA GLU A 158 -0.36 -7.15 -18.20
C GLU A 158 0.19 -8.49 -17.72
N LYS A 159 1.45 -8.54 -17.24
CA LYS A 159 2.02 -9.76 -16.63
C LYS A 159 1.24 -10.21 -15.40
N CYS A 160 0.79 -9.26 -14.58
CA CYS A 160 -0.03 -9.54 -13.41
C CYS A 160 -1.35 -10.21 -13.83
N ALA A 161 -2.00 -9.69 -14.89
CA ALA A 161 -3.21 -10.27 -15.44
C ALA A 161 -3.01 -11.72 -15.93
N ASP A 162 -1.92 -11.99 -16.65
CA ASP A 162 -1.58 -13.34 -17.10
C ASP A 162 -1.45 -14.31 -15.93
N MET A 163 -0.71 -13.90 -14.91
CA MET A 163 -0.49 -14.74 -13.74
C MET A 163 -1.78 -14.98 -12.95
N PHE A 164 -2.61 -13.96 -12.73
CA PHE A 164 -3.89 -14.15 -12.02
C PHE A 164 -4.85 -15.06 -12.79
N ALA A 165 -4.87 -15.00 -14.12
CA ALA A 165 -5.72 -15.86 -14.94
C ALA A 165 -5.41 -17.37 -14.76
N GLU A 166 -4.15 -17.73 -14.47
CA GLU A 166 -3.75 -19.12 -14.18
C GLU A 166 -4.40 -19.67 -12.90
N TYR A 167 -4.80 -18.79 -11.98
CA TYR A 167 -5.38 -19.16 -10.69
C TYR A 167 -6.91 -19.03 -10.63
N ALA A 168 -7.60 -18.91 -11.77
CA ALA A 168 -9.05 -18.70 -11.79
C ALA A 168 -9.85 -19.85 -11.16
N ASP A 169 -9.33 -21.07 -11.27
CA ASP A 169 -10.02 -22.30 -10.85
C ASP A 169 -9.45 -22.87 -9.53
N ILE A 170 -8.67 -22.08 -8.76
CA ILE A 170 -8.14 -22.55 -7.48
C ILE A 170 -9.29 -22.79 -6.47
N THR A 171 -9.23 -23.90 -5.76
CA THR A 171 -10.17 -24.23 -4.68
C THR A 171 -9.56 -24.05 -3.30
N GLU A 172 -8.23 -24.10 -3.21
CA GLU A 172 -7.49 -24.05 -1.95
C GLU A 172 -6.20 -23.24 -2.12
N LEU A 173 -5.82 -22.49 -1.08
CA LEU A 173 -4.50 -21.89 -0.98
C LEU A 173 -3.48 -22.93 -0.53
N ASN A 174 -2.37 -23.00 -1.25
CA ASN A 174 -1.17 -23.73 -0.85
C ASN A 174 0.02 -22.77 -0.73
N ALA A 175 1.10 -23.25 -0.13
CA ALA A 175 2.31 -22.44 0.09
C ALA A 175 2.92 -21.94 -1.23
N ALA A 176 2.81 -22.69 -2.33
CA ALA A 176 3.34 -22.29 -3.63
C ALA A 176 2.57 -21.09 -4.21
N ILE A 177 1.23 -21.14 -4.19
CA ILE A 177 0.35 -20.05 -4.65
C ILE A 177 0.59 -18.79 -3.83
N ILE A 178 0.64 -18.91 -2.49
CA ILE A 178 0.90 -17.77 -1.60
C ILE A 178 2.27 -17.17 -1.91
N ASN A 179 3.32 -17.99 -2.02
CA ASN A 179 4.66 -17.51 -2.31
C ASN A 179 4.80 -16.93 -3.72
N ALA A 180 3.99 -17.36 -4.69
CA ALA A 180 3.99 -16.82 -6.05
C ALA A 180 3.27 -15.47 -6.12
N LEU A 181 2.07 -15.36 -5.53
CA LEU A 181 1.20 -14.20 -5.69
C LEU A 181 1.46 -13.11 -4.65
N ILE A 182 1.66 -13.49 -3.39
CA ILE A 182 1.60 -12.58 -2.25
C ILE A 182 3.01 -12.26 -1.75
N ASN A 183 3.29 -10.97 -1.58
CA ASN A 183 4.48 -10.46 -0.92
C ASN A 183 4.29 -10.38 0.60
N ARG A 184 3.21 -9.71 1.05
CA ARG A 184 2.82 -9.65 2.47
C ARG A 184 1.33 -9.35 2.63
N ILE A 185 0.80 -9.62 3.81
CA ILE A 185 -0.58 -9.29 4.19
C ILE A 185 -0.54 -8.44 5.45
N ASP A 186 -0.99 -7.19 5.41
CA ASP A 186 -1.07 -6.32 6.56
C ASP A 186 -2.46 -6.39 7.20
N VAL A 187 -2.48 -6.60 8.51
CA VAL A 187 -3.70 -6.79 9.30
C VAL A 187 -3.91 -5.56 10.16
N PHE A 188 -5.08 -4.94 10.05
CA PHE A 188 -5.50 -3.78 10.84
C PHE A 188 -6.29 -4.21 12.07
N GLU A 189 -6.51 -3.28 13.00
CA GLU A 189 -7.33 -3.53 14.17
C GLU A 189 -8.80 -3.80 13.78
N PRO A 190 -9.48 -4.76 14.42
CA PRO A 190 -10.92 -4.95 14.18
C PRO A 190 -11.73 -3.78 14.75
N GLU A 191 -12.68 -3.29 13.96
CA GLU A 191 -13.57 -2.19 14.29
C GLU A 191 -15.02 -2.68 14.36
N VAL A 192 -15.85 -2.05 15.21
CA VAL A 192 -17.28 -2.33 15.25
C VAL A 192 -18.00 -1.27 14.43
N VAL A 193 -18.52 -1.67 13.27
CA VAL A 193 -19.29 -0.82 12.36
C VAL A 193 -20.72 -1.36 12.31
N ASP A 194 -21.71 -0.55 12.67
CA ASP A 194 -23.13 -0.92 12.68
C ASP A 194 -23.45 -2.20 13.48
N GLY A 195 -22.74 -2.41 14.60
CA GLY A 195 -22.88 -3.60 15.45
C GLY A 195 -22.24 -4.88 14.91
N VAL A 196 -21.55 -4.79 13.77
CA VAL A 196 -20.79 -5.88 13.14
C VAL A 196 -19.30 -5.63 13.34
N VAL A 197 -18.56 -6.65 13.77
CA VAL A 197 -17.10 -6.58 13.85
C VAL A 197 -16.54 -6.73 12.43
N LYS A 198 -15.99 -5.66 11.89
CA LYS A 198 -15.28 -5.62 10.61
C LYS A 198 -13.79 -5.57 10.87
N GLN A 199 -13.02 -6.19 10.01
CA GLN A 199 -11.57 -6.07 10.06
C GLN A 199 -11.02 -5.83 8.66
N THR A 200 -10.13 -4.87 8.57
CA THR A 200 -9.43 -4.57 7.31
C THR A 200 -8.17 -5.41 7.22
N ILE A 201 -7.94 -6.00 6.05
CA ILE A 201 -6.65 -6.54 5.65
C ILE A 201 -6.21 -5.92 4.34
N ARG A 202 -4.91 -5.77 4.17
CA ARG A 202 -4.30 -5.24 2.95
C ARG A 202 -3.34 -6.29 2.42
N ILE A 203 -3.66 -6.83 1.25
CA ILE A 203 -2.82 -7.81 0.59
C ILE A 203 -1.89 -7.05 -0.36
N HIS A 204 -0.59 -7.30 -0.22
CA HIS A 204 0.43 -6.80 -1.12
C HIS A 204 0.82 -7.93 -2.06
N TYR A 205 0.53 -7.76 -3.35
CA TYR A 205 0.91 -8.74 -4.36
C TYR A 205 2.36 -8.50 -4.80
N ARG A 206 2.97 -9.48 -5.47
CA ARG A 206 4.36 -9.31 -5.96
C ARG A 206 4.47 -8.44 -7.20
N PHE A 207 3.42 -8.43 -8.01
CA PHE A 207 3.40 -7.81 -9.34
C PHE A 207 2.48 -6.58 -9.42
N ALA A 208 1.79 -6.29 -8.33
CA ALA A 208 1.06 -5.08 -8.07
C ALA A 208 1.23 -4.81 -6.57
N ASP A 209 1.36 -3.55 -6.15
CA ASP A 209 1.44 -3.24 -4.72
C ASP A 209 0.14 -3.68 -4.02
N VAL A 210 -0.80 -2.77 -3.87
CA VAL A 210 -2.08 -3.03 -3.20
C VAL A 210 -3.14 -2.74 -4.23
N ILE A 211 -3.94 -3.72 -4.60
CA ILE A 211 -4.97 -3.48 -5.61
C ILE A 211 -6.17 -2.79 -4.94
N GLU A 212 -6.63 -3.35 -3.82
CA GLU A 212 -7.68 -2.76 -2.98
C GLU A 212 -7.58 -3.30 -1.56
N PRO A 213 -7.72 -2.47 -0.50
CA PRO A 213 -7.86 -2.96 0.87
C PRO A 213 -9.16 -3.74 1.03
N LEU A 214 -9.08 -4.93 1.62
CA LEU A 214 -10.25 -5.76 1.88
C LEU A 214 -10.81 -5.48 3.25
N ASN A 215 -12.10 -5.16 3.31
CA ASN A 215 -12.87 -5.14 4.53
C ASN A 215 -13.68 -6.43 4.60
N TYR A 216 -13.41 -7.26 5.60
CA TYR A 216 -14.16 -8.49 5.79
C TYR A 216 -14.87 -8.49 7.14
N ASP A 217 -16.03 -9.15 7.17
CA ASP A 217 -16.81 -9.32 8.39
C ASP A 217 -16.20 -10.44 9.23
N ALA A 218 -15.52 -10.11 10.33
CA ALA A 218 -14.91 -11.07 11.25
C ALA A 218 -15.95 -11.87 12.08
N VAL A 219 -17.21 -11.85 11.66
CA VAL A 219 -18.36 -12.30 12.43
C VAL A 219 -18.31 -13.80 12.74
N ARG A 220 -17.78 -14.60 11.82
CA ARG A 220 -17.85 -16.07 11.87
C ARG A 220 -17.08 -16.64 13.06
N CYS A 221 -15.81 -16.26 13.23
CA CYS A 221 -15.02 -16.75 14.36
C CYS A 221 -15.45 -16.12 15.69
N TYR A 222 -15.78 -14.83 15.71
CA TYR A 222 -16.17 -14.13 16.94
C TYR A 222 -17.57 -14.49 17.48
N LYS A 223 -18.47 -15.06 16.65
CA LYS A 223 -19.79 -15.55 17.11
C LYS A 223 -19.79 -16.99 17.63
N SER A 224 -18.78 -17.80 17.34
CA SER A 224 -18.74 -19.20 17.83
C SER A 224 -18.77 -19.24 19.37
N GLU A 225 -19.64 -20.07 19.95
CA GLU A 225 -19.92 -20.09 21.40
C GLU A 225 -18.65 -20.31 22.24
N ASN A 226 -17.79 -21.23 21.79
CA ASN A 226 -16.51 -21.51 22.44
C ASN A 226 -15.59 -20.27 22.49
N VAL A 227 -15.57 -19.48 21.42
CA VAL A 227 -14.77 -18.24 21.34
C VAL A 227 -15.35 -17.15 22.23
N ARG A 228 -16.69 -16.99 22.22
CA ARG A 228 -17.40 -16.03 23.07
C ARG A 228 -17.19 -16.30 24.55
N GLN A 229 -17.38 -17.55 24.97
CA GLN A 229 -17.18 -17.97 26.36
C GLN A 229 -15.71 -17.78 26.80
N ALA A 230 -14.74 -18.21 25.99
CA ALA A 230 -13.32 -18.01 26.29
C ALA A 230 -12.90 -16.53 26.33
N SER A 231 -13.52 -15.66 25.52
CA SER A 231 -13.32 -14.21 25.57
C SER A 231 -13.89 -13.60 26.86
N GLN A 232 -15.13 -13.96 27.22
CA GLN A 232 -15.81 -13.48 28.43
C GLN A 232 -15.07 -13.90 29.71
N GLN A 233 -14.60 -15.15 29.79
CA GLN A 233 -13.81 -15.66 30.91
C GLN A 233 -12.49 -14.89 31.08
N ARG A 234 -11.80 -14.57 29.98
CA ARG A 234 -10.56 -13.78 30.02
C ARG A 234 -10.82 -12.33 30.42
N ALA A 235 -11.85 -11.69 29.88
CA ALA A 235 -12.24 -10.34 30.28
C ALA A 235 -12.62 -10.27 31.78
N ALA A 236 -13.36 -11.26 32.27
CA ALA A 236 -13.69 -11.38 33.68
C ALA A 236 -12.44 -11.57 34.56
N ARG A 237 -11.49 -12.41 34.13
CA ARG A 237 -10.21 -12.62 34.82
C ARG A 237 -9.37 -11.33 34.85
N GLN A 238 -9.21 -10.66 33.71
CA GLN A 238 -8.46 -9.39 33.64
C GLN A 238 -9.11 -8.29 34.48
N LYS A 239 -10.45 -8.22 34.50
CA LYS A 239 -11.18 -7.30 35.38
C LYS A 239 -10.90 -7.60 36.84
N LYS A 240 -10.91 -8.87 37.26
CA LYS A 240 -10.56 -9.29 38.62
C LYS A 240 -9.10 -8.96 38.97
N GLU A 241 -8.16 -9.23 38.06
CA GLU A 241 -6.73 -8.91 38.25
C GLU A 241 -6.50 -7.40 38.37
N ARG A 242 -7.20 -6.57 37.56
CA ARG A 242 -7.16 -5.10 37.67
C ARG A 242 -7.73 -4.59 38.99
N VAL A 243 -8.86 -5.15 39.44
CA VAL A 243 -9.46 -4.78 40.74
C VAL A 243 -8.49 -5.14 41.87
N ALA A 244 -7.92 -6.34 41.85
CA ALA A 244 -6.95 -6.77 42.85
C ALA A 244 -5.67 -5.92 42.84
N ALA A 245 -5.20 -5.47 41.67
CA ALA A 245 -4.04 -4.57 41.58
C ALA A 245 -4.34 -3.19 42.20
N VAL A 246 -5.52 -2.63 41.94
CA VAL A 246 -5.95 -1.36 42.54
C VAL A 246 -6.15 -1.49 44.05
N GLU A 247 -6.79 -2.58 44.51
CA GLU A 247 -6.95 -2.86 45.94
C GLU A 247 -5.59 -2.96 46.64
N LYS A 248 -4.61 -3.60 46.00
CA LYS A 248 -3.25 -3.70 46.51
C LYS A 248 -2.54 -2.34 46.56
N GLU A 249 -2.67 -1.50 45.54
CA GLU A 249 -2.13 -0.14 45.56
C GLU A 249 -2.75 0.73 46.68
N VAL A 250 -4.05 0.56 46.95
CA VAL A 250 -4.75 1.26 48.03
C VAL A 250 -4.30 0.76 49.41
N THR A 251 -4.00 -0.53 49.57
CA THR A 251 -3.47 -1.06 50.85
C THR A 251 -2.00 -0.73 51.08
N ASP A 252 -1.19 -0.66 50.02
CA ASP A 252 0.25 -0.40 50.11
C ASP A 252 0.58 1.10 50.25
N ASN A 253 -0.35 1.99 49.89
CA ASN A 253 -0.25 3.45 50.06
C ASN A 253 -1.54 4.01 50.71
N PRO A 254 -1.75 3.79 52.02
CA PRO A 254 -2.89 4.40 52.71
C PRO A 254 -2.75 5.92 52.62
N ILE A 255 -3.78 6.59 52.11
CA ILE A 255 -3.86 8.05 52.11
C ILE A 255 -3.87 8.47 53.58
N GLU A 256 -2.77 9.03 54.07
CA GLU A 256 -2.77 9.77 55.33
C GLU A 256 -3.71 10.96 55.14
N THR A 257 -4.95 10.81 55.58
CA THR A 257 -5.85 11.93 55.78
C THR A 257 -5.22 12.84 56.83
N GLN A 258 -4.54 13.89 56.38
CA GLN A 258 -4.21 15.04 57.22
C GLN A 258 -5.53 15.67 57.66
N SER A 259 -6.01 15.26 58.84
CA SER A 259 -7.05 15.96 59.58
C SER A 259 -6.49 17.27 60.10
N ALA A 260 -7.24 18.35 59.86
CA ALA A 260 -6.99 19.73 60.26
C ALA A 260 -6.74 19.93 61.77
#